data_AF-A0A534U3N6-F1
#
_entry.id   AF-A0A534U3N6-F1
#
_cell.length_a   1.000
_cell.length_b   1.000
_cell.length_c   1.000
_cell.angle_alpha   90.00
_cell.angle_beta   90.00
_cell.angle_gamma   90.00
#
_symmetry.space_group_name_H-M   'P 1'
#
loop_
_entity.id
_entity.type
_entity.pdbx_description
1 polymer ?
#
loop_
_entity_poly.entity_id
_entity_poly.type
_entity_poly.pdbx_seq_one_letter_code
_entity_poly.pdbx_strand_id
1 'polypeptide(L)'
;MKDTPSEVERKFCRMLMERSGEERLKMGCSMHATARALVIASIPEKNPDALTRALFLRFYGHEFEPKRRKRILRALRELAETKRSMRVAERPGRYGIKRPAKRRK
;
A
#
# COMPACT_ATOMS: atom_id res chain seq x y z
N MET A 1 -5.81 -9.14 25.54
CA MET A 1 -5.37 -10.25 24.65
C MET A 1 -5.78 -11.56 25.34
N LYS A 2 -6.64 -12.42 24.76
CA LYS A 2 -7.27 -13.53 25.54
C LYS A 2 -6.28 -14.63 25.96
N ASP A 3 -5.24 -14.85 25.15
CA ASP A 3 -4.19 -15.84 25.40
C ASP A 3 -3.02 -15.28 26.23
N THR A 4 -3.20 -14.14 26.89
CA THR A 4 -2.14 -13.48 27.66
C THR A 4 -2.64 -13.14 29.05
N PRO A 5 -1.95 -13.61 30.11
CA PRO A 5 -2.30 -13.26 31.48
C PRO A 5 -2.37 -11.75 31.67
N SER A 6 -3.38 -11.28 32.41
CA SER A 6 -3.67 -9.84 32.57
C SER A 6 -2.49 -9.04 33.15
N GLU A 7 -1.65 -9.67 33.97
CA GLU A 7 -0.43 -9.07 34.50
C GLU A 7 0.60 -8.75 33.41
N VAL A 8 0.78 -9.67 32.45
CA VAL A 8 1.70 -9.50 31.33
C VAL A 8 1.20 -8.39 30.40
N GLU A 9 -0.11 -8.35 30.12
CA GLU A 9 -0.72 -7.28 29.34
C GLU A 9 -0.53 -5.91 30.01
N ARG A 10 -0.76 -5.80 31.34
CA ARG A 10 -0.51 -4.57 32.10
C ARG A 10 0.97 -4.15 32.05
N LYS A 11 1.90 -5.10 32.23
CA LYS A 11 3.34 -4.82 32.17
C LYS A 11 3.74 -4.31 30.78
N PHE A 12 3.28 -4.96 29.73
CA PHE A 12 3.53 -4.56 28.35
C PHE A 12 2.99 -3.17 28.03
N CYS A 13 1.73 -2.90 28.41
CA CYS A 13 1.12 -1.58 28.23
C CYS A 13 1.90 -0.48 28.96
N ARG A 14 2.34 -0.73 30.20
CA ARG A 14 3.18 0.22 30.95
C ARG A 14 4.49 0.52 30.21
N MET A 15 5.21 -0.52 29.76
CA MET A 15 6.45 -0.36 28.99
C MET A 15 6.25 0.39 27.66
N LEU A 16 5.09 0.24 27.02
CA LEU A 16 4.74 1.01 25.82
C LEU A 16 4.48 2.49 26.14
N MET A 17 3.85 2.77 27.28
CA MET A 17 3.56 4.14 27.71
C MET A 17 4.79 4.90 28.21
N GLU A 18 5.80 4.19 28.71
CA GLU A 18 7.11 4.76 29.07
C GLU A 18 7.90 5.28 27.85
N ARG A 19 7.59 4.81 26.64
CA ARG A 19 8.18 5.31 25.39
C ARG A 19 7.58 6.65 24.97
N SER A 20 8.32 7.40 24.17
CA SER A 20 7.78 8.60 23.51
C SER A 20 6.72 8.25 22.47
N GLY A 21 5.88 9.24 22.13
CA GLY A 21 4.90 9.08 21.05
C GLY A 21 5.55 8.77 19.69
N GLU A 22 6.70 9.38 19.41
CA GLU A 22 7.47 9.14 18.18
C GLU A 22 7.96 7.69 18.08
N GLU A 23 8.51 7.15 19.18
CA GLU A 23 8.95 5.75 19.21
C GLU A 23 7.80 4.78 19.01
N ARG A 24 6.64 5.03 19.63
CA ARG A 24 5.44 4.22 19.40
C ARG A 24 4.99 4.27 17.94
N LEU A 25 5.05 5.44 17.30
CA LEU A 25 4.72 5.58 15.88
C LEU A 25 5.70 4.79 15.00
N LYS A 26 7.01 4.89 15.25
CA LYS A 26 8.04 4.12 14.53
C LYS A 26 7.81 2.62 14.67
N MET A 27 7.48 2.15 15.88
CA MET A 27 7.14 0.75 16.12
C MET A 27 5.94 0.31 15.29
N GLY A 28 4.84 1.07 15.30
CA GLY A 28 3.64 0.78 14.50
C GLY A 28 3.93 0.74 12.99
N CYS A 29 4.68 1.71 12.48
CA CYS A 29 5.09 1.76 11.07
C CYS A 29 5.97 0.56 10.69
N SER A 30 6.93 0.18 11.54
CA SER A 30 7.80 -0.97 11.32
C SER A 30 7.00 -2.28 11.28
N MET A 31 6.10 -2.48 12.26
CA MET A 31 5.22 -3.65 12.30
C MET A 31 4.32 -3.71 11.07
N HIS A 32 3.74 -2.59 10.65
CA HIS A 32 2.93 -2.51 9.44
C HIS A 32 3.74 -2.86 8.18
N ALA A 33 4.96 -2.33 8.05
CA ALA A 33 5.84 -2.61 6.92
C ALA A 33 6.16 -4.12 6.83
N THR A 34 6.50 -4.75 7.96
CA THR A 34 6.76 -6.20 8.01
C THR A 34 5.51 -7.00 7.67
N ALA A 35 4.35 -6.69 8.26
CA ALA A 35 3.11 -7.39 7.98
C ALA A 35 2.72 -7.28 6.49
N ARG A 36 2.85 -6.07 5.91
CA ARG A 36 2.61 -5.83 4.49
C ARG A 36 3.56 -6.64 3.61
N ALA A 37 4.84 -6.69 3.95
CA ALA A 37 5.84 -7.46 3.20
C ALA A 37 5.50 -8.96 3.18
N LEU A 38 5.14 -9.54 4.33
CA LEU A 38 4.75 -10.95 4.43
C LEU A 38 3.51 -11.27 3.58
N VAL A 39 2.48 -10.42 3.62
CA VAL A 39 1.27 -10.62 2.82
C VAL A 39 1.58 -10.54 1.33
N ILE A 40 2.31 -9.52 0.89
CA ILE A 40 2.69 -9.37 -0.53
C ILE A 40 3.57 -10.54 -0.99
N ALA A 41 4.47 -11.03 -0.14
CA ALA A 41 5.32 -12.18 -0.46
C ALA A 41 4.49 -13.45 -0.70
N SER A 42 3.43 -13.66 0.08
CA SER A 42 2.52 -14.81 -0.07
C SER A 42 1.65 -14.79 -1.33
N ILE A 43 1.53 -13.65 -2.01
CA ILE A 43 0.72 -13.52 -3.22
C ILE A 43 1.59 -13.84 -4.44
N PRO A 44 1.23 -14.83 -5.28
CA PRO A 44 2.03 -15.23 -6.43
C PRO A 44 2.07 -14.15 -7.53
N GLU A 45 0.99 -13.38 -7.70
CA GLU A 45 0.93 -12.33 -8.71
C GLU A 45 1.83 -11.13 -8.36
N LYS A 46 2.80 -10.83 -9.22
CA LYS A 46 3.73 -9.70 -9.04
C LYS A 46 3.37 -8.46 -9.85
N ASN A 47 2.45 -8.58 -10.80
CA ASN A 47 1.88 -7.41 -11.50
C ASN A 47 1.11 -6.55 -10.48
N PRO A 48 1.40 -5.24 -10.35
CA PRO A 48 0.71 -4.34 -9.42
C PRO A 48 -0.82 -4.40 -9.45
N ASP A 49 -1.41 -4.58 -10.63
CA ASP A 49 -2.86 -4.60 -10.79
C ASP A 49 -3.48 -5.89 -10.26
N ALA A 50 -2.80 -7.01 -10.52
CA ALA A 50 -3.19 -8.32 -10.05
C ALA A 50 -2.98 -8.44 -8.53
N LEU A 51 -1.87 -7.90 -8.02
CA LEU A 51 -1.59 -7.80 -6.60
C LEU A 51 -2.67 -7.01 -5.85
N THR A 52 -3.11 -5.88 -6.40
CA THR A 52 -4.18 -5.06 -5.81
C THR A 52 -5.49 -5.84 -5.71
N ARG A 53 -5.86 -6.60 -6.75
CA ARG A 53 -7.06 -7.45 -6.73
C ARG A 53 -6.94 -8.62 -5.76
N ALA A 54 -5.77 -9.25 -5.69
CA ALA A 54 -5.50 -10.33 -4.74
C ALA A 54 -5.58 -9.84 -3.28
N LEU A 55 -5.02 -8.66 -2.98
CA LEU A 55 -5.14 -8.02 -1.68
C LEU A 55 -6.60 -7.71 -1.32
N PHE A 56 -7.37 -7.18 -2.28
CA PHE A 56 -8.81 -6.96 -2.07
C PHE A 56 -9.53 -8.26 -1.71
N LEU A 57 -9.29 -9.34 -2.47
CA LEU A 57 -9.92 -10.64 -2.19
C LEU A 57 -9.52 -11.21 -0.83
N ARG A 58 -8.24 -11.08 -0.45
CA ARG A 58 -7.72 -11.58 0.82
C ARG A 58 -8.34 -10.89 2.02
N PHE A 59 -8.40 -9.56 2.03
CA PHE A 59 -8.85 -8.80 3.19
C PHE A 59 -10.36 -8.58 3.22
N TYR A 60 -10.96 -8.29 2.07
CA TYR A 60 -12.34 -7.80 1.99
C TYR A 60 -13.25 -8.69 1.14
N GLY A 61 -12.71 -9.68 0.42
CA GLY A 61 -13.46 -10.46 -0.57
C GLY A 61 -14.63 -11.26 0.01
N HIS A 62 -14.63 -11.52 1.32
CA HIS A 62 -15.71 -12.23 2.02
C HIS A 62 -16.80 -11.29 2.56
N GLU A 63 -16.55 -9.98 2.63
CA GLU A 63 -17.52 -8.97 3.08
C GLU A 63 -18.53 -8.57 1.99
N PHE A 64 -18.33 -9.05 0.76
CA PHE A 64 -19.15 -8.68 -0.39
C PHE A 64 -19.76 -9.90 -1.08
N GLU A 65 -21.06 -9.80 -1.36
CA GLU A 65 -21.78 -10.74 -2.22
C GLU A 65 -21.07 -10.96 -3.57
N PRO A 66 -21.13 -12.17 -4.15
CA PRO A 66 -20.40 -12.52 -5.37
C PRO A 66 -20.61 -11.54 -6.53
N LYS A 67 -21.84 -11.01 -6.69
CA LYS A 67 -22.18 -10.03 -7.73
C LYS A 67 -21.45 -8.70 -7.50
N ARG A 68 -21.42 -8.21 -6.25
CA ARG A 68 -20.75 -6.95 -5.88
C ARG A 68 -19.24 -7.11 -5.94
N ARG A 69 -18.72 -8.26 -5.49
CA ARG A 69 -17.30 -8.62 -5.60
C ARG A 69 -16.79 -8.61 -7.04
N LYS A 70 -17.53 -9.22 -7.98
CA LYS A 70 -17.19 -9.19 -9.42
C LYS A 70 -17.15 -7.76 -9.97
N ARG A 71 -18.11 -6.91 -9.57
CA ARG A 71 -18.13 -5.49 -9.99
C ARG A 71 -16.91 -4.73 -9.48
N ILE A 72 -16.51 -4.92 -8.21
CA ILE A 72 -15.32 -4.27 -7.63
C ILE A 72 -14.05 -4.73 -8.36
N LEU A 73 -13.89 -6.03 -8.59
CA LEU A 73 -12.74 -6.56 -9.32
C LEU A 73 -12.61 -5.98 -10.73
N ARG A 74 -13.74 -5.82 -11.43
CA ARG A 74 -13.77 -5.18 -12.75
C ARG A 74 -13.34 -3.71 -12.66
N ALA A 75 -13.92 -2.95 -11.73
CA ALA A 75 -13.56 -1.53 -11.53
C ALA A 75 -12.07 -1.35 -11.18
N LEU A 76 -11.49 -2.23 -10.36
CA LEU A 76 -10.06 -2.20 -10.04
C LEU A 76 -9.18 -2.45 -11.27
N ARG A 77 -9.62 -3.30 -12.20
CA ARG A 77 -8.92 -3.54 -13.46
C ARG A 77 -9.01 -2.33 -14.38
N GLU A 78 -10.20 -1.78 -14.58
CA GLU A 78 -10.42 -0.58 -15.40
C GLU A 78 -9.59 0.61 -14.88
N LEU A 79 -9.60 0.83 -13.56
CA LEU A 79 -8.80 1.88 -12.92
C LEU A 79 -7.30 1.72 -13.16
N ALA A 80 -6.81 0.48 -13.12
CA ALA A 80 -5.41 0.19 -13.41
C ALA A 80 -5.04 0.47 -14.87
N GLU A 81 -5.92 0.12 -15.82
CA GLU A 81 -5.77 0.42 -17.24
C GLU A 81 -5.75 1.94 -17.46
N THR A 82 -6.67 2.69 -16.83
CA THR A 82 -6.68 4.16 -16.89
C THR A 82 -5.38 4.78 -16.35
N LYS A 83 -4.92 4.35 -15.17
CA LYS A 83 -3.66 4.83 -14.56
C LYS A 83 -2.45 4.56 -15.46
N ARG A 84 -2.44 3.40 -16.14
CA ARG A 84 -1.37 3.02 -17.06
C ARG A 84 -1.36 3.94 -18.28
N SER A 85 -2.53 4.21 -18.87
CA SER A 85 -2.68 5.14 -20.00
C SER A 85 -2.24 6.58 -19.64
N MET A 86 -2.58 7.06 -18.44
CA MET A 86 -2.14 8.37 -17.94
C MET A 86 -0.61 8.45 -17.79
N ARG A 87 0.03 7.42 -17.20
CA ARG A 87 1.50 7.37 -17.07
C ARG A 87 2.24 7.28 -18.40
N VAL A 88 1.60 6.74 -19.44
CA VAL A 88 2.17 6.70 -20.79
C VAL A 88 2.04 8.07 -21.46
N ALA A 89 0.93 8.77 -21.27
CA ALA A 89 0.71 10.13 -21.77
C ALA A 89 1.66 11.16 -21.10
N GLU A 90 2.04 10.93 -19.85
CA GLU A 90 2.92 11.82 -19.07
C GLU A 90 4.43 11.65 -19.34
N ARG A 91 4.87 10.78 -20.26
CA ARG A 91 6.30 10.71 -20.61
C ARG A 91 6.71 11.98 -21.38
N PRO A 92 7.48 12.93 -20.79
CA PRO A 92 8.08 13.96 -21.60
C PRO A 92 9.15 13.30 -22.48
N GLY A 93 9.16 13.63 -23.77
CA GLY A 93 10.18 13.17 -24.70
C GLY A 93 11.58 13.36 -24.12
N ARG A 94 12.43 12.35 -24.26
CA ARG A 94 13.73 12.20 -23.58
C ARG A 94 14.80 13.25 -23.94
N TYR A 95 14.47 14.32 -24.65
CA TYR A 95 15.29 15.53 -24.84
C TYR A 95 14.36 16.70 -25.21
N GLY A 96 14.35 17.78 -24.40
CA GLY A 96 13.46 18.91 -24.61
C GLY A 96 13.82 20.18 -23.85
N ILE A 97 15.10 20.40 -23.52
CA ILE A 97 15.56 21.73 -23.10
C ILE A 97 16.02 22.46 -24.36
N LYS A 98 15.13 23.22 -25.01
CA LYS A 98 15.60 24.34 -25.85
C LYS A 98 16.04 25.45 -24.90
N ARG A 99 17.35 25.48 -24.57
CA ARG A 99 17.95 26.67 -23.94
C ARG A 99 17.82 27.84 -24.93
N PRO A 100 17.20 28.97 -24.57
CA PRO A 100 17.29 30.16 -25.41
C PRO A 100 18.76 30.59 -25.49
N ALA A 101 19.27 30.74 -26.70
CA ALA A 101 20.61 31.27 -26.94
C ALA A 101 20.69 32.65 -26.30
N LYS A 102 21.58 32.83 -25.31
CA LYS A 102 21.90 34.15 -24.77
C LYS A 102 22.40 35.01 -25.93
N ARG A 103 21.58 35.96 -26.38
CA ARG A 103 22.04 37.06 -27.24
C ARG A 103 23.09 37.83 -26.44
N ARG A 104 24.36 37.67 -26.82
CA ARG A 104 25.41 38.64 -26.51
C ARG A 104 25.10 39.90 -27.30
N LYS A 105 24.82 41.00 -26.61
CA LYS A 105 25.20 42.35 -27.01
C LYS A 105 25.61 43.09 -25.74
#